data_AF-A0A3N5GIB7-F1
#
_entry.id   AF-A0A3N5GIB7-F1
#
_cell.length_a   1.000
_cell.length_b   1.000
_cell.length_c   1.000
_cell.angle_alpha   90.00
_cell.angle_beta   90.00
_cell.angle_gamma   90.00
#
_symmetry.space_group_name_H-M   'P 1'
#
loop_
_entity.id
_entity.type
_entity.pdbx_description
1 polymer ?
#
loop_
_entity_poly.entity_id
_entity_poly.type
_entity_poly.pdbx_seq_one_letter_code
_entity_poly.pdbx_strand_id
1 'polypeptide(L)' 'NLASAEGHPASVMDMSFANQALAAEYMVKNASKLEKKVYSVPADIDAEIARLKLEAMGVQIDTLTEEQVKYLNSWQEGT' A
#
# COMPACT_ATOMS: atom_id res chain seq x y z
N ASN A 1 25.58 1.50 6.33
CA ASN A 1 24.58 2.56 6.60
C ASN A 1 24.15 2.60 8.06
N LEU A 2 23.94 1.48 8.77
CA LEU A 2 23.44 1.51 10.16
C LEU A 2 24.53 1.66 11.25
N ALA A 3 25.70 1.03 11.09
CA ALA A 3 26.73 1.00 12.14
C ALA A 3 27.72 2.18 12.10
N SER A 4 27.88 2.80 10.92
CA SER A 4 28.85 3.88 10.68
C SER A 4 28.20 5.08 9.96
N ALA A 5 26.86 5.13 9.93
CA ALA A 5 26.03 6.23 9.45
C ALA A 5 24.62 6.11 10.10
N GLU A 6 23.63 6.87 9.64
CA GLU A 6 22.31 7.01 10.31
C GLU A 6 21.20 6.06 9.79
N GLY A 7 21.56 5.05 8.98
CA GLY A 7 20.57 4.16 8.37
C GLY A 7 19.77 4.84 7.27
N HIS A 8 18.51 4.43 7.08
CA HIS A 8 17.62 5.04 6.11
C HIS A 8 16.96 6.30 6.69
N PRO A 9 16.77 7.35 5.89
CA PRO A 9 16.02 8.53 6.31
C PRO A 9 14.61 8.17 6.79
N ALA A 10 14.09 8.95 7.74
CA ALA A 10 12.74 8.77 8.27
C ALA A 10 11.66 8.72 7.17
N SER A 11 11.84 9.49 6.09
CA SER A 11 10.95 9.55 4.93
C SER A 11 10.89 8.26 4.10
N VAL A 12 11.78 7.30 4.35
CA VAL A 12 11.75 5.97 3.71
C VAL A 12 11.31 4.91 4.73
N MET A 13 11.69 5.08 5.99
CA MET A 13 11.32 4.17 7.07
C MET A 13 9.84 4.28 7.47
N ASP A 14 9.20 5.42 7.27
CA ASP A 14 7.77 5.63 7.56
C ASP A 14 6.86 4.61 6.85
N MET A 15 7.12 4.32 5.57
CA MET A 15 6.38 3.30 4.81
C MET A 15 6.63 1.89 5.35
N SER A 16 7.84 1.61 5.82
CA SER A 16 8.18 0.30 6.41
C SER A 16 7.46 0.10 7.75
N PHE A 17 7.42 1.13 8.60
CA PHE A 17 6.72 1.08 9.88
C PHE A 17 5.21 1.07 9.72
N ALA A 18 4.65 1.78 8.72
CA ALA A 18 3.25 1.68 8.36
C ALA A 18 2.86 0.25 7.94
N ASN A 19 3.69 -0.40 7.12
CA ASN A 19 3.52 -1.81 6.75
C ASN A 19 3.49 -2.72 7.98
N GLN A 20 4.43 -2.54 8.91
CA GLN A 20 4.49 -3.35 10.14
C GLN A 20 3.25 -3.12 11.03
N ALA A 21 2.80 -1.88 11.19
CA ALA A 21 1.64 -1.54 12.00
C ALA A 21 0.33 -2.13 11.42
N LEU A 22 0.08 -1.93 10.13
CA LEU A 22 -1.14 -2.42 9.48
C LEU A 22 -1.14 -3.94 9.31
N ALA A 23 0.03 -4.56 9.06
CA ALA A 23 0.13 -6.01 9.04
C ALA A 23 -0.16 -6.62 10.43
N ALA A 24 0.34 -6.00 11.51
CA ALA A 24 0.04 -6.44 12.87
C ALA A 24 -1.46 -6.32 13.18
N GLU A 25 -2.10 -5.21 12.80
CA GLU A 25 -3.54 -5.03 12.93
C GLU A 25 -4.33 -6.10 12.14
N TYR A 26 -3.93 -6.35 10.88
CA TYR A 26 -4.55 -7.35 10.02
C TYR A 26 -4.46 -8.75 10.64
N MET A 27 -3.30 -9.11 11.18
CA MET A 27 -3.09 -10.39 11.85
C MET A 27 -4.01 -10.56 13.05
N VAL A 28 -4.14 -9.52 13.89
CA VAL A 28 -5.03 -9.57 15.06
C VAL A 28 -6.49 -9.72 14.62
N LYS A 29 -6.94 -8.93 13.64
CA LYS A 29 -8.33 -8.97 13.15
C LYS A 29 -8.69 -10.27 12.41
N ASN A 30 -7.72 -10.92 11.78
CA ASN A 30 -7.94 -12.12 10.96
C ASN A 30 -7.32 -13.39 11.55
N ALA A 31 -6.90 -13.38 12.82
CA ALA A 31 -6.16 -14.47 13.45
C ALA A 31 -6.82 -15.85 13.27
N SER A 32 -8.16 -15.92 13.32
CA SER A 32 -8.92 -17.17 13.15
C SER A 32 -8.89 -17.74 11.73
N LYS A 33 -8.54 -16.92 10.72
CA LYS A 33 -8.45 -17.30 9.31
C LYS A 33 -7.01 -17.57 8.85
N LEU A 34 -6.04 -17.31 9.73
CA LEU A 34 -4.62 -17.45 9.41
C LEU A 34 -4.07 -18.78 9.92
N GLU A 35 -3.26 -19.40 9.09
CA GLU A 35 -2.52 -20.62 9.37
C GLU A 35 -1.08 -20.29 9.76
N LYS A 36 -0.35 -21.28 10.27
CA LYS A 36 1.07 -21.14 10.59
C LYS A 36 1.93 -21.19 9.32
N LYS A 37 1.86 -20.15 8.51
CA LYS A 37 2.67 -19.95 7.30
C LYS A 37 3.07 -18.49 7.12
N VAL A 38 4.00 -18.26 6.22
CA VAL A 38 4.40 -16.91 5.82
C VAL A 38 3.38 -16.39 4.81
N TYR A 39 2.87 -15.19 5.06
CA TYR A 39 1.97 -14.48 4.16
C TYR A 39 2.67 -13.23 3.64
N SER A 40 2.41 -12.90 2.38
CA SER A 40 2.65 -11.55 1.88
C SER A 40 1.65 -10.59 2.51
N VAL A 41 2.02 -9.31 2.62
CA VAL A 41 1.08 -8.26 3.01
C VAL A 41 -0.05 -8.20 1.96
N PRO A 42 -1.32 -8.17 2.37
CA PRO A 42 -2.45 -7.95 1.47
C PRO A 42 -2.27 -6.69 0.60
N ALA A 43 -2.64 -6.78 -0.68
CA ALA A 43 -2.40 -5.70 -1.65
C ALA A 43 -3.18 -4.42 -1.35
N ASP A 44 -4.33 -4.53 -0.68
CA ASP A 44 -5.13 -3.42 -0.19
C ASP A 44 -4.43 -2.63 0.91
N ILE A 45 -3.71 -3.31 1.81
CA ILE A 45 -2.89 -2.66 2.84
C ILE A 45 -1.73 -1.90 2.20
N ASP A 46 -1.07 -2.50 1.21
CA ASP A 46 0.06 -1.85 0.52
C ASP A 46 -0.41 -0.61 -0.26
N ALA A 47 -1.56 -0.70 -0.94
CA ALA A 47 -2.19 0.43 -1.62
C ALA A 47 -2.57 1.56 -0.66
N GLU A 48 -3.09 1.23 0.54
CA GLU A 48 -3.44 2.23 1.54
C GLU A 48 -2.20 2.95 2.10
N ILE A 49 -1.09 2.25 2.31
CA ILE A 49 0.18 2.86 2.74
C ILE A 49 0.70 3.82 1.68
N ALA A 50 0.64 3.43 0.41
CA ALA A 50 1.01 4.30 -0.71
C ALA A 50 0.12 5.55 -0.76
N ARG A 51 -1.20 5.39 -0.58
CA ARG A 51 -2.16 6.51 -0.53
C ARG A 51 -1.84 7.47 0.60
N LEU A 52 -1.64 6.98 1.82
CA LEU A 52 -1.28 7.78 3.00
C LEU A 52 0.05 8.51 2.82
N LYS A 53 1.03 7.87 2.17
CA LYS A 53 2.32 8.50 1.88
C LYS A 53 2.18 9.68 0.93
N LEU A 54 1.42 9.51 -0.16
CA LEU A 54 1.17 10.56 -1.14
C LEU A 54 0.41 11.73 -0.50
N GLU A 55 -0.61 11.43 0.31
CA GLU A 55 -1.35 12.43 1.09
C GLU A 55 -0.43 13.24 2.02
N ALA A 56 0.44 12.56 2.78
CA ALA A 56 1.41 13.22 3.67
C ALA A 56 2.44 14.09 2.92
N MET A 57 2.71 13.78 1.64
CA MET A 57 3.55 14.58 0.74
C MET A 57 2.77 15.73 0.06
N GLY A 58 1.46 15.83 0.28
CA GLY A 58 0.59 16.80 -0.40
C GLY A 58 0.31 16.46 -1.88
N VAL A 59 0.58 15.23 -2.30
CA VAL A 59 0.31 14.75 -3.66
C VAL A 59 -1.13 14.28 -3.75
N GLN A 60 -1.87 14.78 -4.74
CA GLN A 60 -3.24 14.36 -5.04
C GLN A 60 -3.23 13.24 -6.08
N ILE A 61 -4.13 12.28 -5.93
CA ILE A 61 -4.38 11.22 -6.91
C ILE A 61 -5.69 11.55 -7.61
N ASP A 62 -5.65 11.70 -8.92
CA ASP A 62 -6.85 11.95 -9.71
C ASP A 62 -7.79 10.74 -9.66
N THR A 63 -9.10 11.00 -9.75
CA THR A 63 -10.12 9.95 -9.85
C THR A 63 -10.57 9.83 -11.29
N LEU A 64 -10.57 8.60 -11.82
CA LEU A 64 -11.08 8.35 -13.16
C LEU A 64 -12.54 8.77 -13.27
N THR A 65 -12.89 9.44 -14.36
CA THR A 65 -14.29 9.72 -14.69
C THR A 65 -15.02 8.43 -15.04
N GLU A 66 -16.34 8.41 -14.92
CA GLU A 66 -17.16 7.25 -15.30
C GLU A 66 -16.91 6.82 -16.75
N GLU A 67 -16.68 7.78 -17.64
CA GLU A 67 -16.33 7.54 -19.04
C GLU A 67 -14.96 6.86 -19.18
N GLN A 68 -13.94 7.33 -18.45
CA GLN A 68 -12.61 6.71 -18.45
C GLN A 68 -12.64 5.28 -17.90
N VAL A 69 -13.41 5.04 -16.83
CA VAL A 69 -13.61 3.69 -16.28
C VAL A 69 -14.32 2.79 -17.28
N LYS A 70 -15.36 3.30 -17.95
CA LYS A 70 -16.08 2.55 -18.99
C LYS A 70 -15.16 2.21 -20.17
N TYR A 71 -14.35 3.16 -20.62
CA TYR A 71 -13.38 2.96 -21.69
C TYR A 71 -12.35 1.88 -21.33
N LEU A 72 -11.72 1.96 -20.15
CA LEU A 72 -10.75 0.98 -19.66
C LEU A 72 -11.29 -0.45 -19.59
N ASN A 73 -12.58 -0.61 -19.25
CA ASN A 73 -13.22 -1.92 -19.13
C ASN A 73 -13.84 -2.41 -20.45
N SER A 74 -13.89 -1.58 -21.48
CA SER A 74 -14.46 -1.95 -22.77
C SER A 74 -13.44 -2.68 -23.63
N TRP A 75 -13.67 -3.97 -23.88
CA TRP A 75 -12.91 -4.80 -24.83
C TRP A 75 -13.24 -4.49 -26.31
N GLN A 76 -14.00 -3.44 -26.60
CA GLN A 76 -14.47 -3.10 -27.94
C GLN A 76 -13.64 -2.01 -28.63
N GLU A 77 -12.81 -1.28 -27.90
CA GLU A 77 -11.98 -0.19 -28.43
C GLU A 77 -10.50 -0.45 -28.12
N GLY A 78 -9.94 -1.47 -28.76
CA GLY A 78 -8.50 -1.75 -28.75
C GLY A 78 -8.13 -2.63 -29.93
N THR A 79 -7.17 -2.18 -30.74
CA THR A 79 -6.47 -2.96 -31.78
C THR A 79 -5.85 -4.24 -31.23
#